data_AF-A0A820NN39-F1
#
_entry.id   AF-A0A820NN39-F1
#
_cell.length_a   1.000
_cell.length_b   1.000
_cell.length_c   1.000
_cell.angle_alpha   90.00
_cell.angle_beta   90.00
_cell.angle_gamma   90.00
#
_symmetry.space_group_name_H-M   'P 1'
#
loop_
_entity.id
_entity.type
_entity.pdbx_description
1 polymer ?
#
loop_
_entity_poly.entity_id
_entity_poly.type
_entity_poly.pdbx_seq_one_letter_code
_entity_poly.pdbx_strand_id
1 'polypeptide(L)'
;LKKFNIYLLYPNRPKNLSSNYSIRIDIFNKITLTYWASWHLSIPFQFLPVNRIATQLFIPITTQQFESSCSLSCGKHGRCMRYVNKNSSYFCQCDQGHSGRYCNIQHSCSCSSDSFCLTSSICLCSMKTFGRNCSLTRSVCQSLNNSCENNGLCIPVDDRINVNDFTCLCKEKFYGKRC
;
A
#
# COMPACT_ATOMS: atom_id res chain seq x y z
N LEU A 1 -11.69 -3.11 -16.15
CA LEU A 1 -11.34 -3.41 -14.74
C LEU A 1 -9.89 -3.87 -14.67
N LYS A 2 -9.03 -3.22 -13.89
CA LYS A 2 -7.62 -3.64 -13.71
C LYS A 2 -7.56 -4.75 -12.66
N LYS A 3 -6.91 -5.88 -12.99
CA LYS A 3 -6.79 -7.05 -12.12
C LYS A 3 -5.35 -7.18 -11.63
N PHE A 4 -5.19 -7.50 -10.35
CA PHE A 4 -3.90 -7.80 -9.74
C PHE A 4 -3.87 -9.25 -9.27
N ASN A 5 -2.79 -9.97 -9.60
CA ASN A 5 -2.54 -11.32 -9.13
C ASN A 5 -1.32 -11.27 -8.21
N ILE A 6 -1.52 -11.52 -6.91
CA ILE A 6 -0.48 -11.42 -5.89
C ILE A 6 -0.39 -12.76 -5.16
N TYR A 7 0.82 -13.29 -5.04
CA TYR A 7 1.11 -14.48 -4.24
C TYR A 7 1.66 -14.04 -2.88
N LEU A 8 0.96 -14.42 -1.82
CA LEU A 8 1.40 -14.20 -0.45
C LEU A 8 1.90 -15.50 0.13
N LEU A 9 3.05 -15.43 0.80
CA LEU A 9 3.69 -16.58 1.45
C LEU A 9 3.59 -16.40 2.96
N TYR A 10 3.38 -17.51 3.67
CA TYR A 10 3.46 -17.48 5.12
C TYR A 10 4.89 -17.16 5.57
N PRO A 11 5.06 -16.38 6.67
CA PRO A 11 6.38 -16.04 7.19
C PRO A 11 7.21 -17.28 7.52
N ASN A 12 6.57 -18.30 8.09
CA ASN A 12 7.19 -19.57 8.46
C ASN A 12 6.61 -20.69 7.59
N ARG A 13 7.46 -21.66 7.22
CA ARG A 13 7.07 -22.89 6.53
C ARG A 13 7.52 -24.09 7.38
N PRO A 14 6.62 -24.99 7.79
CA PRO A 14 5.18 -25.01 7.50
C PRO A 14 4.40 -23.88 8.20
N LYS A 15 3.18 -23.63 7.72
CA LYS A 15 2.24 -22.68 8.34
C LYS A 15 1.98 -23.06 9.80
N ASN A 16 1.98 -22.08 10.70
CA ASN A 16 1.64 -22.33 12.11
C ASN A 16 0.12 -22.48 12.26
N LEU A 17 -0.34 -23.68 12.61
CA LEU A 17 -1.77 -23.99 12.72
C LEU A 17 -2.47 -23.29 13.90
N SER A 18 -1.74 -22.86 14.92
CA SER A 18 -2.28 -22.14 16.08
C SER A 18 -2.49 -20.65 15.82
N SER A 19 -1.99 -20.13 14.68
CA SER A 19 -2.11 -18.72 14.31
C SER A 19 -3.34 -18.46 13.45
N ASN A 20 -4.02 -17.35 13.72
CA ASN A 20 -5.09 -16.85 12.85
C ASN A 20 -4.52 -15.93 11.79
N TYR A 21 -4.78 -16.25 10.52
CA TYR A 21 -4.29 -15.47 9.39
C TYR A 21 -5.41 -14.71 8.69
N SER A 22 -5.13 -13.46 8.35
CA SER A 22 -5.98 -12.63 7.51
C SER A 22 -5.12 -11.83 6.53
N ILE A 23 -5.78 -11.24 5.52
CA ILE A 23 -5.12 -10.36 4.56
C ILE A 23 -5.62 -8.95 4.83
N ARG A 24 -4.69 -8.04 5.13
CA ARG A 24 -4.95 -6.61 5.14
C ARG A 24 -4.41 -6.00 3.85
N ILE A 25 -5.24 -5.20 3.18
CA ILE A 25 -4.85 -4.44 2.00
C ILE A 25 -4.91 -2.97 2.37
N ASP A 26 -3.78 -2.28 2.30
CA ASP A 26 -3.66 -0.86 2.62
C ASP A 26 -3.42 -0.09 1.31
N ILE A 27 -4.14 1.02 1.10
CA ILE A 27 -3.96 1.91 -0.06
C ILE A 27 -3.38 3.23 0.42
N PHE A 28 -2.40 3.73 -0.34
CA PHE A 28 -1.74 5.00 -0.12
C PHE A 28 -1.78 5.83 -1.39
N ASN A 29 -1.80 7.15 -1.23
CA ASN A 29 -1.55 8.07 -2.34
C ASN A 29 -0.11 7.89 -2.79
N LYS A 30 0.09 7.62 -4.08
CA LYS A 30 1.42 7.30 -4.60
C LYS A 30 2.37 8.51 -4.66
N ILE A 31 1.84 9.73 -4.71
CA ILE A 31 2.62 10.97 -4.78
C ILE A 31 3.02 11.43 -3.38
N THR A 32 2.03 11.58 -2.49
CA THR A 32 2.23 12.12 -1.14
C THR A 32 2.59 11.06 -0.11
N LEU A 33 2.48 9.77 -0.46
CA LEU A 33 2.64 8.62 0.45
C LEU A 33 1.67 8.65 1.65
N THR A 34 0.60 9.44 1.56
CA THR A 34 -0.41 9.52 2.62
C THR A 34 -1.33 8.30 2.57
N TYR A 35 -1.65 7.75 3.73
CA TYR A 35 -2.62 6.67 3.86
C TYR A 35 -4.01 7.09 3.34
N TRP A 36 -4.70 6.17 2.66
CA TRP A 36 -6.03 6.42 2.09
C TRP A 36 -7.13 5.57 2.74
N ALA A 37 -6.99 4.24 2.71
CA ALA A 37 -8.00 3.29 3.17
C ALA A 37 -7.44 1.87 3.31
N SER A 38 -8.15 1.03 4.09
CA SER A 38 -7.79 -0.37 4.26
C SER A 38 -8.97 -1.34 4.22
N TRP A 39 -8.68 -2.55 3.75
CA TRP A 39 -9.60 -3.69 3.72
C TRP A 39 -9.05 -4.85 4.53
N HIS A 40 -9.95 -5.58 5.17
CA HIS A 40 -9.64 -6.82 5.88
C HIS A 40 -10.36 -8.00 5.23
N LEU A 41 -9.61 -8.96 4.72
CA LEU A 41 -10.12 -10.19 4.15
C LEU A 41 -9.81 -11.36 5.08
N SER A 42 -10.85 -12.10 5.46
CA SER A 42 -10.68 -13.33 6.24
C SER A 42 -10.22 -14.47 5.33
N ILE A 43 -9.39 -15.38 5.85
CA ILE A 43 -9.04 -16.63 5.16
C ILE A 43 -10.02 -17.72 5.61
N PRO A 44 -10.93 -18.21 4.74
CA PRO A 44 -12.00 -19.11 5.17
C PRO A 44 -11.48 -20.49 5.58
N PHE A 45 -10.55 -21.07 4.84
CA PHE A 45 -10.03 -22.42 5.09
C PHE A 45 -8.62 -22.36 5.64
N GLN A 46 -8.50 -21.99 6.92
CA GLN A 46 -7.19 -21.86 7.57
C GLN A 46 -6.43 -23.18 7.71
N PHE A 47 -7.09 -24.33 7.66
CA PHE A 47 -6.42 -25.63 7.66
C PHE A 47 -5.74 -25.96 6.33
N LEU A 48 -6.13 -25.32 5.22
CA LEU A 48 -5.52 -25.57 3.92
C LEU A 48 -4.14 -24.90 3.83
N PRO A 49 -3.14 -25.57 3.23
CA PRO A 49 -1.80 -25.01 3.04
C PRO A 49 -1.79 -23.86 2.02
N VAL A 50 -2.75 -23.86 1.08
CA VAL A 50 -2.89 -22.84 0.04
C VAL A 50 -4.34 -22.39 -0.04
N ASN A 51 -4.55 -21.08 -0.09
CA ASN A 51 -5.86 -20.46 -0.25
C ASN A 51 -5.84 -19.55 -1.49
N ARG A 52 -6.89 -19.61 -2.31
CA ARG A 52 -7.10 -18.68 -3.43
C ARG A 52 -8.25 -17.74 -3.07
N ILE A 53 -7.94 -16.46 -2.94
CA ILE A 53 -8.92 -15.41 -2.58
C ILE A 53 -9.01 -14.43 -3.73
N ALA A 54 -10.22 -14.14 -4.18
CA ALA A 54 -10.52 -13.11 -5.16
C ALA A 54 -11.53 -12.13 -4.55
N THR A 55 -11.25 -10.83 -4.64
CA THR A 55 -12.13 -9.78 -4.12
C THR A 55 -12.12 -8.58 -5.05
N GLN A 56 -13.24 -7.87 -5.10
CA GLN A 56 -13.35 -6.57 -5.76
C GLN A 56 -13.28 -5.48 -4.70
N LEU A 57 -12.34 -4.55 -4.87
CA LEU A 57 -12.16 -3.43 -3.95
C LEU A 57 -12.80 -2.17 -4.53
N PHE A 58 -13.64 -1.52 -3.74
CA PHE A 58 -14.23 -0.22 -4.06
C PHE A 58 -13.45 0.87 -3.34
N ILE A 59 -12.65 1.65 -4.09
CA ILE A 59 -11.82 2.71 -3.52
C ILE A 59 -12.75 3.90 -3.18
N PRO A 60 -12.81 4.36 -1.93
CA PRO A 60 -13.63 5.50 -1.55
C PRO A 60 -13.08 6.79 -2.16
N ILE A 61 -13.97 7.72 -2.52
CA ILE A 61 -13.61 9.03 -3.10
C ILE A 61 -12.93 9.92 -2.06
N THR A 62 -13.32 9.80 -0.80
CA THR A 62 -12.72 10.52 0.32
C THR A 62 -11.78 9.60 1.10
N THR A 63 -10.74 10.20 1.68
CA THR A 63 -9.86 9.49 2.60
C THR A 63 -10.64 8.99 3.80
N GLN A 64 -10.28 7.81 4.27
CA GLN A 64 -10.89 7.27 5.47
C GLN A 64 -10.52 8.15 6.66
N GLN A 65 -11.54 8.70 7.32
CA GLN A 65 -11.34 9.59 8.46
C GLN A 65 -11.02 8.78 9.72
N PHE A 66 -10.21 9.40 10.59
CA PHE A 66 -9.96 8.91 11.94
C PHE A 66 -11.29 8.83 12.70
N GLU A 67 -11.54 7.70 13.35
CA GLU A 67 -12.76 7.52 14.12
C GLU A 67 -12.48 7.92 15.57
N SER A 68 -13.09 9.03 16.02
CA SER A 68 -12.94 9.54 17.40
C SER A 68 -13.52 8.56 18.42
N SER A 69 -14.60 7.85 18.06
CA SER A 69 -15.20 6.78 18.85
C SER A 69 -14.62 5.43 18.44
N CYS A 70 -13.35 5.20 18.73
CA CYS A 70 -12.72 3.90 18.52
C CYS A 70 -12.54 3.14 19.83
N SER A 71 -12.89 1.86 19.86
CA SER A 71 -12.69 0.98 21.02
C SER A 71 -11.24 0.50 21.20
N LEU A 72 -10.38 0.73 20.19
CA LEU A 72 -9.00 0.26 20.16
C LEU A 72 -8.04 1.40 20.53
N SER A 73 -7.28 1.21 21.61
CA SER A 73 -6.22 2.14 22.01
C SER A 73 -4.94 1.89 21.20
N CYS A 74 -4.52 2.88 20.42
CA CYS A 74 -3.36 2.79 19.51
C CYS A 74 -2.07 3.40 20.06
N GLY A 75 -2.02 3.64 21.37
CA GLY A 75 -0.89 4.30 22.01
C GLY A 75 -0.68 5.74 21.53
N LYS A 76 0.53 6.26 21.75
CA LYS A 76 0.90 7.64 21.36
C LYS A 76 1.41 7.76 19.92
N HIS A 77 1.78 6.63 19.30
CA HIS A 77 2.42 6.56 17.98
C HIS A 77 1.51 5.90 16.94
N GLY A 78 0.20 6.06 17.12
CA GLY A 78 -0.77 5.38 16.28
C GLY A 78 -2.13 6.03 16.34
N ARG A 79 -2.89 5.80 15.27
CA ARG A 79 -4.24 6.32 15.09
C ARG A 79 -5.17 5.16 14.80
N CYS A 80 -6.36 5.19 15.38
CA CYS A 80 -7.33 4.15 15.12
C CYS A 80 -8.03 4.39 13.78
N MET A 81 -8.04 3.35 12.96
CA MET A 81 -8.63 3.31 11.64
C MET A 81 -9.67 2.19 11.57
N ARG A 82 -10.77 2.41 10.88
CA ARG A 82 -11.76 1.37 10.57
C ARG A 82 -11.39 0.66 9.27
N TYR A 83 -11.88 -0.55 9.04
CA TYR A 83 -11.82 -1.17 7.71
C TYR A 83 -12.99 -0.73 6.84
N VAL A 84 -12.75 -0.48 5.55
CA VAL A 84 -13.79 -0.06 4.60
C VAL A 84 -14.87 -1.14 4.44
N ASN A 85 -14.47 -2.42 4.43
CA ASN A 85 -15.35 -3.55 4.15
C ASN A 85 -15.88 -4.28 5.39
N LYS A 86 -15.60 -3.80 6.60
CA LYS A 86 -16.11 -4.41 7.83
C LYS A 86 -16.59 -3.33 8.79
N ASN A 87 -17.88 -3.38 9.12
CA ASN A 87 -18.45 -2.53 10.15
C ASN A 87 -17.83 -2.85 11.51
N SER A 88 -17.56 -1.80 12.28
CA SER A 88 -17.06 -1.90 13.67
C SER A 88 -15.78 -2.73 13.85
N SER A 89 -14.98 -2.88 12.80
CA SER A 89 -13.68 -3.54 12.86
C SER A 89 -12.57 -2.52 12.65
N TYR A 90 -11.71 -2.42 13.65
CA TYR A 90 -10.71 -1.36 13.79
C TYR A 90 -9.30 -1.93 13.85
N PHE A 91 -8.33 -1.10 13.48
CA PHE A 91 -6.91 -1.39 13.61
C PHE A 91 -6.12 -0.11 13.89
N CYS A 92 -4.90 -0.25 14.37
CA CYS A 92 -4.00 0.88 14.55
C CYS A 92 -3.13 1.09 13.31
N GLN A 93 -3.24 2.28 12.73
CA GLN A 93 -2.26 2.80 11.78
C GLN A 93 -1.15 3.45 12.59
N CYS A 94 0.04 2.87 12.53
CA CYS A 94 1.19 3.37 13.27
C CYS A 94 1.93 4.47 12.52
N ASP A 95 2.54 5.36 13.28
CA ASP A 95 3.49 6.34 12.76
C ASP A 95 4.78 5.64 12.31
N GLN A 96 5.58 6.34 11.51
CA GLN A 96 6.83 5.82 10.97
C GLN A 96 7.80 5.38 12.08
N GLY A 97 8.38 4.19 11.94
CA GLY A 97 9.28 3.60 12.95
C GLY A 97 8.55 2.89 14.09
N HIS A 98 7.22 2.85 14.09
CA HIS A 98 6.40 2.13 15.07
C HIS A 98 5.57 1.03 14.41
N SER A 99 5.37 -0.08 15.13
CA SER A 99 4.65 -1.24 14.62
C SER A 99 3.94 -2.01 15.73
N GLY A 100 3.30 -3.11 15.33
CA GLY A 100 2.51 -3.95 16.23
C GLY A 100 1.05 -3.55 16.29
N ARG A 101 0.24 -4.38 16.93
CA ARG A 101 -1.22 -4.20 17.01
C ARG A 101 -1.64 -2.86 17.63
N TYR A 102 -0.81 -2.32 18.53
CA TYR A 102 -1.07 -1.09 19.28
C TYR A 102 0.02 -0.03 19.08
N CYS A 103 0.87 -0.17 18.05
CA CYS A 103 1.94 0.79 17.72
C CYS A 103 3.00 1.04 18.82
N ASN A 104 3.15 0.10 19.75
CA ASN A 104 4.10 0.22 20.88
C ASN A 104 5.49 -0.38 20.56
N ILE A 105 5.68 -1.00 19.39
CA ILE A 105 6.95 -1.64 19.03
C ILE A 105 7.75 -0.70 18.14
N GLN A 106 8.77 -0.07 18.71
CA GLN A 106 9.72 0.74 17.97
C GLN A 106 10.66 -0.15 17.15
N HIS A 107 11.00 0.29 15.94
CA HIS A 107 11.93 -0.40 15.07
C HIS A 107 12.76 0.58 14.23
N SER A 108 13.92 0.13 13.77
CA SER A 108 14.73 0.87 12.81
C SER A 108 14.20 0.68 11.39
N CYS A 109 14.23 1.76 10.61
CA CYS A 109 13.83 1.76 9.21
C CYS A 109 15.06 1.65 8.32
N SER A 110 14.98 0.76 7.32
CA SER A 110 16.03 0.57 6.31
C SER A 110 15.70 1.25 4.97
N CYS A 111 14.64 2.05 4.94
CA CYS A 111 14.15 2.72 3.75
C CYS A 111 14.92 4.01 3.44
N SER A 112 14.94 4.42 2.17
CA SER A 112 15.48 5.70 1.71
C SER A 112 14.79 6.91 2.37
N SER A 113 15.46 8.07 2.42
CA SER A 113 14.96 9.30 3.06
C SER A 113 13.59 9.73 2.53
N ASP A 114 13.37 9.58 1.22
CA ASP A 114 12.18 10.10 0.53
C ASP A 114 11.04 9.06 0.49
N SER A 115 11.05 8.09 1.41
CA SER A 115 10.11 6.98 1.44
C SER A 115 9.44 6.85 2.80
N PHE A 116 8.26 6.23 2.81
CA PHE A 116 7.53 5.98 4.04
C PHE A 116 7.80 4.54 4.51
N CYS A 117 8.30 4.41 5.73
CA CYS A 117 8.59 3.12 6.35
C CYS A 117 7.37 2.63 7.13
N LEU A 118 6.75 1.55 6.65
CA LEU A 118 5.56 0.95 7.28
C LEU A 118 5.96 -0.07 8.36
N THR A 119 7.01 -0.84 8.09
CA THR A 119 7.64 -1.78 9.03
C THR A 119 9.14 -1.80 8.78
N SER A 120 9.91 -2.52 9.61
CA SER A 120 11.36 -2.70 9.43
C SER A 120 11.77 -3.25 8.06
N SER A 121 10.85 -3.91 7.35
CA SER A 121 11.10 -4.58 6.06
C SER A 121 10.23 -4.08 4.90
N ILE A 122 9.26 -3.19 5.14
CA ILE A 122 8.32 -2.70 4.13
C ILE A 122 8.46 -1.19 3.97
N CYS A 123 8.89 -0.79 2.77
CA CYS A 123 9.05 0.60 2.37
C CYS A 123 8.05 0.96 1.28
N LEU A 124 7.36 2.10 1.44
CA LEU A 124 6.53 2.70 0.40
C LEU A 124 7.36 3.75 -0.33
N CYS A 125 7.74 3.43 -1.56
CA CYS A 125 8.61 4.28 -2.36
C CYS A 125 7.84 5.44 -2.98
N SER A 126 8.50 6.59 -3.08
CA SER A 126 7.99 7.75 -3.81
C SER A 126 7.83 7.45 -5.31
N MET A 127 7.34 8.42 -6.07
CA MET A 127 7.07 8.25 -7.51
C MET A 127 8.28 7.82 -8.33
N LYS A 128 9.46 8.32 -7.98
CA LYS A 128 10.70 8.17 -8.77
C LYS A 128 11.55 7.00 -8.32
N THR A 129 11.26 6.41 -7.17
CA THR A 129 12.08 5.36 -6.58
C THR A 129 11.35 4.02 -6.47
N PHE A 130 12.13 2.95 -6.42
CA PHE A 130 11.65 1.58 -6.31
C PHE A 130 12.68 0.66 -5.65
N GLY A 131 12.33 -0.62 -5.58
CA GLY A 131 13.13 -1.65 -4.90
C GLY A 131 12.81 -1.76 -3.42
N ARG A 132 13.42 -2.75 -2.76
CA ARG A 132 13.10 -3.12 -1.37
C ARG A 132 13.20 -1.94 -0.39
N ASN A 133 14.22 -1.09 -0.58
CA ASN A 133 14.51 0.03 0.31
C ASN A 133 14.24 1.39 -0.36
N CYS A 134 13.62 1.41 -1.55
CA CYS A 134 13.34 2.65 -2.29
C CYS A 134 14.58 3.47 -2.68
N SER A 135 15.73 2.80 -2.88
CA SER A 135 17.01 3.43 -3.23
C SER A 135 17.29 3.43 -4.73
N LEU A 136 16.54 2.65 -5.53
CA LEU A 136 16.71 2.58 -6.98
C LEU A 136 15.82 3.62 -7.65
N THR A 137 16.30 4.24 -8.73
CA THR A 137 15.57 5.28 -9.46
C THR A 137 15.04 4.77 -10.80
N ARG A 138 13.84 5.23 -11.19
CA ARG A 138 13.25 4.90 -12.49
C ARG A 138 13.63 5.92 -13.54
N SER A 139 14.19 5.46 -14.66
CA SER A 139 14.55 6.31 -15.79
C SER A 139 13.40 6.55 -16.78
N VAL A 140 12.34 5.73 -16.75
CA VAL A 140 11.19 5.79 -17.68
C VAL A 140 10.51 7.17 -17.75
N CYS A 141 10.34 7.83 -16.61
CA CYS A 141 9.78 9.18 -16.55
C CYS A 141 10.84 10.29 -16.58
N GLN A 142 12.12 9.94 -16.73
CA GLN A 142 13.26 10.86 -16.78
C GLN A 142 13.80 11.03 -18.21
N SER A 143 13.36 10.22 -19.18
CA SER A 143 13.80 10.36 -20.56
C SER A 143 13.39 11.74 -21.10
N LEU A 144 14.35 12.46 -21.70
CA LEU A 144 14.18 13.84 -22.17
C LEU A 144 13.08 14.02 -23.24
N ASN A 145 12.54 12.94 -23.81
CA ASN A 145 11.49 12.99 -24.82
C ASN A 145 10.06 13.03 -24.24
N ASN A 146 9.84 13.87 -23.22
CA ASN A 146 8.52 14.22 -22.65
C ASN A 146 7.56 13.03 -22.59
N SER A 147 7.80 12.04 -21.72
CA SER A 147 6.96 10.83 -21.64
C SER A 147 5.46 11.17 -21.64
N CYS A 148 5.08 12.26 -20.97
CA CYS A 148 3.78 12.90 -21.07
C CYS A 148 3.92 14.34 -21.62
N GLU A 149 3.09 14.67 -22.62
CA GLU A 149 2.95 15.98 -23.25
C GLU A 149 2.06 16.91 -22.40
N ASN A 150 1.91 18.16 -22.84
CA ASN A 150 1.11 19.24 -22.22
C ASN A 150 1.23 19.35 -20.68
N ASN A 151 2.43 19.13 -20.15
CA ASN A 151 2.71 19.11 -18.71
C ASN A 151 1.88 18.07 -17.94
N GLY A 152 1.54 16.94 -18.56
CA GLY A 152 0.96 15.78 -17.91
C GLY A 152 1.94 15.14 -16.93
N LEU A 153 1.43 14.53 -15.87
CA LEU A 153 2.25 13.87 -14.87
C LEU A 153 2.55 12.42 -15.29
N CYS A 154 3.84 12.11 -15.47
CA CYS A 154 4.30 10.75 -15.75
C CYS A 154 4.28 9.88 -14.49
N ILE A 155 3.58 8.74 -14.57
CA ILE A 155 3.47 7.74 -13.52
C ILE A 155 4.05 6.43 -14.03
N PRO A 156 5.21 5.97 -13.50
CA PRO A 156 5.74 4.66 -13.86
C PRO A 156 4.78 3.56 -13.41
N VAL A 157 4.59 2.54 -14.25
CA VAL A 157 3.79 1.36 -13.92
C VAL A 157 4.51 0.53 -12.86
N ASP A 158 3.77 -0.33 -12.15
CA ASP A 158 4.34 -1.25 -11.17
C ASP A 158 5.35 -2.20 -11.84
N ASP A 159 6.58 -2.24 -11.32
CA ASP A 159 7.70 -3.00 -11.90
C ASP A 159 7.44 -4.51 -11.92
N ARG A 160 6.51 -5.02 -11.08
CA ARG A 160 6.08 -6.42 -11.10
C ARG A 160 5.28 -6.78 -12.35
N ILE A 161 4.79 -5.78 -13.08
CA ILE A 161 4.00 -5.93 -14.29
C ILE A 161 4.89 -5.69 -15.51
N ASN A 162 5.51 -4.51 -15.60
CA ASN A 162 6.43 -4.16 -16.67
C ASN A 162 7.34 -2.99 -16.26
N VAL A 163 8.65 -3.21 -16.25
CA VAL A 163 9.67 -2.27 -15.73
C VAL A 163 9.79 -1.00 -16.59
N ASN A 164 9.42 -1.07 -17.87
CA ASN A 164 9.64 0.01 -18.83
C ASN A 164 8.36 0.77 -19.23
N ASP A 165 7.23 0.51 -18.57
CA ASP A 165 5.94 1.10 -18.93
C ASP A 165 5.56 2.28 -18.03
N PHE A 166 4.75 3.21 -18.56
CA PHE A 166 4.26 4.39 -17.83
C PHE A 166 2.82 4.74 -18.22
N THR A 167 2.17 5.50 -17.35
CA THR A 167 0.85 6.09 -17.56
C THR A 167 0.95 7.59 -17.33
N CYS A 168 0.25 8.37 -18.15
CA CYS A 168 0.18 9.81 -17.97
C CYS A 168 -1.12 10.22 -17.30
N LEU A 169 -1.03 11.08 -16.27
CA LEU A 169 -2.18 11.82 -15.77
C LEU A 169 -2.26 13.17 -16.46
N CYS A 170 -3.29 13.32 -17.29
CA CYS A 170 -3.48 14.50 -18.11
C CYS A 170 -4.08 15.64 -17.30
N LYS A 171 -3.69 16.87 -17.64
CA LYS A 171 -4.40 18.07 -17.18
C LYS A 171 -5.77 18.15 -17.86
N GLU A 172 -6.64 18.99 -17.31
CA GLU A 172 -7.95 19.23 -17.90
C GLU A 172 -7.83 19.59 -19.39
N LYS A 173 -8.76 19.07 -20.19
CA LYS A 173 -8.85 19.23 -21.67
C LYS A 173 -7.82 18.44 -22.50
N PHE A 174 -6.88 17.73 -21.88
CA PHE A 174 -5.94 16.83 -22.58
C PHE A 174 -6.33 15.36 -22.39
N TYR A 175 -6.07 14.53 -23.41
CA TYR A 175 -6.50 13.13 -23.43
C TYR A 175 -5.58 12.27 -24.31
N GLY A 176 -5.74 10.95 -24.21
CA GLY A 176 -4.91 9.98 -24.93
C GLY A 176 -3.73 9.48 -24.08
N LYS A 177 -2.88 8.63 -24.67
CA LYS A 177 -1.80 7.94 -23.96
C LYS A 177 -0.77 8.90 -23.36
N ARG A 178 -0.58 10.08 -23.96
CA ARG A 178 0.46 11.06 -23.61
C ARG A 178 -0.05 12.45 -23.24
N CYS A 179 -1.35 12.72 -23.14
CA CYS A 179 -1.93 13.98 -22.63
C CYS A 179 -1.66 15.27 -23.42
#